data_AF-A0A968W0C4-F1
#
_entry.id   AF-A0A968W0C4-F1
#
_cell.length_a   1.000
_cell.length_b   1.000
_cell.length_c   1.000
_cell.angle_alpha   90.00
_cell.angle_beta   90.00
_cell.angle_gamma   90.00
#
_symmetry.space_group_name_H-M   'P 1'
#
loop_
_entity.id
_entity.type
_entity.pdbx_description
1 polymer ?
#
loop_
_entity_poly.entity_id
_entity_poly.type
_entity_poly.pdbx_seq_one_letter_code
_entity_poly.pdbx_strand_id
1 'polypeptide(L)'
;MRMRNGNSHKREHSFSIGVLGIDATAEGPFMKGKQASYLINYRYSSLGLLDQMNIVDFDGIPIYQDLSFKVVVPTPKAGTFNLFGLGGDSRINQGVEKDDNPGALVEKATFSSGLGVVGLNHTYQFNEKAYIVSSVSAAYNNSGYHEEDLNAETNQYHEAYNDDLNKIYL
;
A
#
# COMPACT_ATOMS: atom_id res chain seq x y z
N MET A 1 -0.53 -12.70 -8.53
CA MET A 1 -1.42 -11.51 -8.55
C MET A 1 -1.81 -11.19 -9.99
N ARG A 2 -3.09 -10.90 -10.30
CA ARG A 2 -3.55 -10.59 -11.67
C ARG A 2 -4.09 -9.15 -11.74
N MET A 3 -3.20 -8.20 -11.98
CA MET A 3 -3.57 -6.80 -12.24
C MET A 3 -4.03 -6.63 -13.70
N ARG A 4 -4.96 -5.71 -13.96
CA ARG A 4 -5.36 -5.35 -15.33
C ARG A 4 -4.20 -4.66 -16.07
N ASN A 5 -4.26 -4.67 -17.40
CA ASN A 5 -3.31 -3.91 -18.21
C ASN A 5 -3.79 -2.46 -18.30
N GLY A 6 -2.85 -1.51 -18.40
CA GLY A 6 -3.17 -0.13 -18.74
C GLY A 6 -3.48 0.02 -20.22
N ASN A 7 -4.22 1.08 -20.57
CA ASN A 7 -4.56 1.44 -21.94
C ASN A 7 -3.31 1.66 -22.82
N SER A 8 -3.11 0.80 -23.82
CA SER A 8 -1.96 0.89 -24.74
C SER A 8 -2.17 1.88 -25.90
N HIS A 9 -3.33 2.54 -25.99
CA HIS A 9 -3.67 3.42 -27.11
C HIS A 9 -3.69 4.88 -26.69
N LYS A 10 -4.30 5.17 -25.54
CA LYS A 10 -4.52 6.53 -25.05
C LYS A 10 -4.03 6.66 -23.62
N ARG A 11 -3.42 7.81 -23.30
CA ARG A 11 -3.08 8.17 -21.93
C ARG A 11 -4.33 8.65 -21.21
N GLU A 12 -4.59 8.09 -20.04
CA GLU A 12 -5.79 8.32 -19.24
C GLU A 12 -5.41 8.53 -17.77
N HIS A 13 -6.18 9.38 -17.11
CA HIS A 13 -6.04 9.70 -15.70
C HIS A 13 -7.40 9.58 -15.03
N SER A 14 -7.43 9.08 -13.81
CA SER A 14 -8.67 8.94 -13.04
C SER A 14 -8.42 9.27 -11.59
N PHE A 15 -9.40 9.90 -10.96
CA PHE A 15 -9.37 10.24 -9.55
C PHE A 15 -10.68 9.76 -8.92
N SER A 16 -10.60 9.22 -7.70
CA SER A 16 -11.76 8.77 -6.93
C SER A 16 -11.60 9.23 -5.49
N ILE A 17 -12.73 9.51 -4.84
CA ILE A 17 -12.81 9.86 -3.43
C ILE A 17 -13.90 8.99 -2.82
N GLY A 18 -13.54 8.24 -1.78
CA GLY A 18 -14.46 7.45 -0.98
C GLY A 18 -14.20 7.65 0.50
N VAL A 19 -15.09 7.12 1.34
CA VAL A 19 -14.98 7.25 2.80
C VAL A 19 -13.66 6.70 3.32
N LEU A 20 -13.18 5.60 2.74
CA LEU A 20 -11.96 4.94 3.21
C LEU A 20 -10.71 5.42 2.49
N GLY A 21 -10.80 6.00 1.29
CA GLY A 21 -9.61 6.34 0.53
C GLY A 21 -9.84 7.31 -0.63
N ILE A 22 -8.80 8.08 -0.93
CA ILE A 22 -8.65 8.86 -2.14
C ILE A 22 -7.66 8.15 -3.06
N ASP A 23 -8.01 8.06 -4.34
CA ASP A 23 -7.25 7.31 -5.34
C ASP A 23 -6.90 8.19 -6.53
N ALA A 24 -5.68 8.04 -7.02
CA ALA A 24 -5.22 8.61 -8.28
C ALA A 24 -4.64 7.50 -9.16
N THR A 25 -5.10 7.43 -10.40
CA THR A 25 -4.65 6.44 -11.39
C THR A 25 -4.14 7.13 -12.63
N ALA A 26 -3.03 6.64 -13.16
CA ALA A 26 -2.47 7.04 -14.45
C ALA A 26 -2.16 5.81 -15.28
N GLU A 27 -2.62 5.78 -16.52
CA GLU A 27 -2.32 4.71 -17.47
C GLU A 27 -2.06 5.26 -18.86
N GLY A 28 -1.40 4.48 -19.70
CA GLY A 28 -1.18 4.88 -21.09
C GLY A 28 -0.11 4.07 -21.81
N PRO A 29 0.13 4.40 -23.10
CA PRO A 29 1.24 3.81 -23.85
C PRO A 29 2.59 4.30 -23.35
N PHE A 30 3.56 3.39 -23.26
CA PHE A 30 4.98 3.74 -23.03
C PHE A 30 5.61 4.40 -24.27
N MET A 31 5.22 3.94 -25.46
CA MET A 31 5.68 4.47 -26.75
C MET A 31 4.48 4.59 -27.69
N LYS A 32 4.29 5.76 -28.30
CA LYS A 32 3.23 5.98 -29.30
C LYS A 32 3.37 4.96 -30.44
N GLY A 33 2.29 4.27 -30.77
CA GLY A 33 2.25 3.27 -31.85
C GLY A 33 2.74 1.87 -31.45
N LYS A 34 3.13 1.63 -30.20
CA LYS A 34 3.44 0.29 -29.69
C LYS A 34 2.40 -0.16 -28.65
N GLN A 35 2.23 -1.47 -28.51
CA GLN A 35 1.32 -2.07 -27.51
C GLN A 35 1.88 -2.05 -26.08
N ALA A 36 3.04 -1.44 -25.85
CA ALA A 36 3.61 -1.31 -24.51
C ALA A 36 2.81 -0.30 -23.68
N SER A 37 2.40 -0.67 -22.48
CA SER A 37 1.57 0.17 -21.61
C SER A 37 2.01 0.14 -20.15
N TYR A 38 1.59 1.17 -19.42
CA TYR A 38 1.72 1.25 -17.97
C TYR A 38 0.37 1.52 -17.33
N LEU A 39 0.24 1.09 -16.09
CA LEU A 39 -0.84 1.42 -15.16
C LEU A 39 -0.18 1.67 -13.81
N ILE A 40 -0.43 2.82 -13.21
CA ILE A 40 0.03 3.19 -11.87
C ILE A 40 -1.20 3.69 -11.12
N ASN A 41 -1.37 3.22 -9.89
CA ASN A 41 -2.42 3.67 -9.00
C ASN A 41 -1.81 3.94 -7.61
N TYR A 42 -2.16 5.08 -7.04
CA TYR A 42 -1.79 5.50 -5.70
C TYR A 42 -3.05 5.76 -4.90
N ARG A 43 -3.08 5.28 -3.65
CA ARG A 43 -4.19 5.45 -2.73
C ARG A 43 -3.71 5.94 -1.38
N TYR A 44 -4.49 6.84 -0.78
CA TYR A 44 -4.26 7.34 0.59
C TYR A 44 -5.56 7.31 1.39
N SER A 45 -5.47 7.12 2.71
CA SER A 45 -6.63 7.11 3.60
C SER A 45 -7.34 8.46 3.65
N SER A 46 -8.61 8.50 3.25
CA SER A 46 -9.45 9.70 3.39
C SER A 46 -9.62 10.08 4.86
N LEU A 47 -9.83 9.09 5.73
CA LEU A 47 -9.97 9.32 7.17
C LEU A 47 -8.67 9.85 7.78
N GLY A 48 -7.53 9.29 7.38
CA GLY A 48 -6.22 9.80 7.83
C GLY A 48 -5.92 11.22 7.33
N LEU A 49 -6.41 11.60 6.16
CA LEU A 49 -6.31 12.98 5.68
C LEU A 49 -7.18 13.93 6.52
N LEU A 50 -8.41 13.54 6.84
CA LEU A 50 -9.33 14.33 7.65
C LEU A 50 -8.83 14.48 9.10
N ASP A 51 -8.26 13.43 9.66
CA ASP A 51 -7.60 13.41 10.97
C ASP A 51 -6.44 14.42 11.03
N GLN A 52 -5.54 14.39 10.03
CA GLN A 52 -4.44 15.37 9.90
C GLN A 52 -4.92 16.82 9.78
N MET A 53 -6.13 17.04 9.29
CA MET A 53 -6.75 18.36 9.17
C MET A 53 -7.56 18.75 10.42
N ASN A 54 -7.59 17.91 11.46
CA ASN A 54 -8.42 18.06 12.67
C ASN A 54 -9.93 18.19 12.35
N ILE A 55 -10.39 17.53 11.28
CA ILE A 55 -11.81 17.52 10.89
C ILE A 55 -12.55 16.37 11.59
N VAL A 56 -11.87 15.24 11.77
CA VAL A 56 -12.37 14.08 12.52
C VAL A 56 -11.37 13.77 13.62
N ASP A 57 -11.88 13.31 14.76
CA ASP A 57 -11.09 12.94 15.93
C ASP A 57 -11.82 11.81 16.64
N PHE A 58 -11.53 10.58 16.23
CA PHE A 58 -12.09 9.37 16.85
C PHE A 58 -11.03 8.28 16.85
N ASP A 59 -11.13 7.39 17.82
CA ASP A 59 -10.11 6.38 18.02
C ASP A 59 -10.14 5.29 16.94
N GLY A 60 -8.97 4.72 16.60
CA GLY A 60 -8.86 3.64 15.63
C GLY A 60 -8.93 4.06 14.17
N ILE A 61 -8.63 5.32 13.83
CA ILE A 61 -8.59 5.79 12.43
C ILE A 61 -7.50 5.03 11.65
N PRO A 62 -7.87 4.31 10.57
CA PRO A 62 -6.89 3.64 9.74
C PRO A 62 -6.18 4.64 8.83
N ILE A 63 -4.89 4.85 9.06
CA ILE A 63 -4.03 5.68 8.22
C ILE A 63 -3.24 4.72 7.33
N TYR A 64 -3.38 4.85 6.03
CA TYR A 64 -2.65 4.00 5.10
C TYR A 64 -2.35 4.73 3.80
N GLN A 65 -1.31 4.25 3.15
CA GLN A 65 -0.93 4.65 1.81
C GLN A 65 -0.45 3.42 1.03
N ASP A 66 -0.84 3.32 -0.23
CA ASP A 66 -0.37 2.25 -1.10
C ASP A 66 -0.15 2.73 -2.53
N LEU A 67 0.76 2.04 -3.21
CA LEU A 67 1.13 2.24 -4.60
C LEU A 67 1.10 0.88 -5.28
N SER A 68 0.37 0.80 -6.38
CA SER A 68 0.39 -0.35 -7.27
C SER A 68 0.78 0.07 -8.68
N PHE A 69 1.52 -0.80 -9.37
CA PHE A 69 1.88 -0.55 -10.75
C PHE A 69 1.92 -1.84 -11.57
N LYS A 70 1.70 -1.69 -12.86
CA LYS A 70 1.93 -2.72 -13.87
C LYS A 70 2.47 -2.09 -15.14
N VAL A 71 3.52 -2.67 -15.67
CA VAL A 71 4.15 -2.32 -16.94
C VAL A 71 4.13 -3.55 -17.83
N VAL A 72 3.59 -3.39 -19.03
CA VAL A 72 3.49 -4.44 -20.05
C VAL A 72 4.32 -4.01 -21.26
N VAL A 73 5.29 -4.84 -21.65
CA VAL A 73 6.18 -4.57 -22.78
C VAL A 73 6.19 -5.78 -23.71
N PRO A 74 5.37 -5.76 -24.78
CA PRO A 74 5.48 -6.71 -25.87
C PRO A 74 6.73 -6.43 -26.70
N THR A 75 7.50 -7.47 -26.99
CA THR A 75 8.69 -7.40 -27.85
C THR A 75 8.50 -8.24 -29.11
N PRO A 76 9.06 -7.85 -30.27
CA PRO A 76 8.86 -8.61 -31.51
C PRO A 76 9.43 -10.03 -31.50
N LYS A 77 10.50 -10.28 -30.72
CA LYS A 77 11.27 -11.54 -30.78
C LYS A 77 11.36 -12.29 -29.46
N ALA A 78 11.13 -11.62 -28.33
CA ALA A 78 11.30 -12.22 -27.02
C ALA A 78 9.97 -12.30 -26.26
N GLY A 79 8.82 -12.18 -26.94
CA GLY A 79 7.52 -12.25 -26.29
C GLY A 79 7.20 -11.02 -25.44
N THR A 80 6.35 -11.20 -24.41
CA THR A 80 5.80 -10.10 -23.60
C THR A 80 6.31 -10.17 -22.17
N PHE A 81 6.87 -9.06 -21.70
CA PHE A 81 7.27 -8.87 -20.30
C PHE A 81 6.21 -8.09 -19.55
N ASN A 82 5.86 -8.55 -18.35
CA ASN A 82 4.95 -7.87 -17.44
C ASN A 82 5.63 -7.67 -16.09
N LEU A 83 6.08 -6.46 -15.81
CA LEU A 83 6.59 -6.07 -14.49
C LEU A 83 5.41 -5.52 -13.68
N PHE A 84 5.24 -5.96 -12.44
CA PHE A 84 4.19 -5.47 -11.57
C PHE A 84 4.67 -5.35 -10.15
N GLY A 85 3.99 -4.50 -9.37
CA GLY A 85 4.24 -4.40 -7.96
C GLY A 85 3.09 -3.75 -7.20
N LEU A 86 3.11 -3.99 -5.90
CA LEU A 86 2.22 -3.40 -4.90
C LEU A 86 3.07 -3.15 -3.67
N GLY A 87 3.02 -1.95 -3.13
CA GLY A 87 3.64 -1.62 -1.85
C GLY A 87 2.71 -0.74 -1.05
N GLY A 88 2.71 -0.90 0.26
CA GLY A 88 1.89 -0.08 1.14
C GLY A 88 2.39 -0.11 2.56
N ASP A 89 2.01 0.93 3.28
CA ASP A 89 2.26 1.12 4.70
C ASP A 89 0.94 1.57 5.34
N SER A 90 0.65 1.01 6.51
CA SER A 90 -0.53 1.34 7.27
C SER A 90 -0.23 1.38 8.76
N ARG A 91 -1.00 2.20 9.46
CA ARG A 91 -1.05 2.23 10.91
C ARG A 91 -2.46 2.52 11.40
N ILE A 92 -2.77 1.99 12.56
CA ILE A 92 -3.97 2.34 13.33
C ILE A 92 -3.48 2.82 14.69
N ASN A 93 -3.91 4.01 15.08
CA ASN A 93 -3.67 4.54 16.41
C ASN A 93 -4.90 4.24 17.26
N GLN A 94 -4.69 3.73 18.46
CA GLN A 94 -5.69 3.44 19.47
C GLN A 94 -5.33 4.15 20.77
N GLY A 95 -6.32 4.57 21.52
CA GLY A 95 -6.18 5.28 22.77
C GLY A 95 -7.13 4.72 23.81
N VAL A 96 -6.63 4.41 25.00
CA VAL A 96 -7.47 4.02 26.14
C VAL A 96 -7.76 5.27 26.96
N GLU A 97 -9.05 5.60 27.10
CA GLU A 97 -9.50 6.70 27.92
C GLU A 97 -9.60 6.32 29.40
N LYS A 98 -9.45 7.30 30.29
CA LYS A 98 -9.66 7.12 31.73
C LYS A 98 -11.17 7.04 32.04
N ASP A 99 -11.57 6.01 32.79
CA ASP A 99 -12.98 5.81 33.21
C ASP A 99 -13.62 7.06 33.84
N ASP A 100 -12.85 7.82 34.62
CA ASP A 100 -13.33 8.98 35.36
C ASP A 100 -13.24 10.31 34.59
N ASN A 101 -12.61 10.32 33.41
CA ASN A 101 -12.42 11.53 32.59
C ASN A 101 -12.35 11.19 31.09
N PRO A 102 -13.50 11.06 30.42
CA PRO A 102 -13.57 10.84 28.98
C PRO A 102 -12.79 11.91 28.20
N GLY A 103 -11.95 11.48 27.27
CA GLY A 103 -11.03 12.34 26.51
C GLY A 103 -9.62 12.52 27.12
N ALA A 104 -9.35 12.03 28.33
CA ALA A 104 -7.99 11.89 28.84
C ALA A 104 -7.46 10.49 28.57
N LEU A 105 -6.59 10.38 27.56
CA LEU A 105 -5.90 9.14 27.22
C LEU A 105 -4.85 8.79 28.27
N VAL A 106 -4.87 7.54 28.74
CA VAL A 106 -3.91 6.96 29.68
C VAL A 106 -2.91 6.04 29.00
N GLU A 107 -3.28 5.47 27.85
CA GLU A 107 -2.47 4.58 27.03
C GLU A 107 -2.68 4.95 25.56
N LYS A 108 -1.62 4.84 24.76
CA LYS A 108 -1.67 4.92 23.30
C LYS A 108 -1.04 3.68 22.70
N ALA A 109 -1.75 3.04 21.80
CA ALA A 109 -1.30 1.87 21.05
C ALA A 109 -1.25 2.21 19.55
N THR A 110 -0.13 1.90 18.91
CA THR A 110 0.04 2.03 17.45
C THR A 110 0.32 0.66 16.86
N PHE A 111 -0.60 0.18 16.04
CA PHE A 111 -0.42 -1.02 15.23
C PHE A 111 0.04 -0.60 13.83
N SER A 112 1.24 -0.99 13.43
CA SER A 112 1.78 -0.69 12.11
C SER A 112 1.90 -1.95 11.25
N SER A 113 1.73 -1.81 9.95
CA SER A 113 1.98 -2.88 8.98
C SER A 113 2.46 -2.32 7.66
N GLY A 114 3.39 -3.03 7.04
CA GLY A 114 3.89 -2.72 5.72
C GLY A 114 3.95 -3.98 4.86
N LEU A 115 3.74 -3.79 3.57
CA LEU A 115 3.83 -4.86 2.59
C LEU A 115 4.48 -4.36 1.31
N GLY A 116 5.16 -5.26 0.62
CA GLY A 116 5.77 -5.01 -0.66
C GLY A 116 5.80 -6.28 -1.49
N VAL A 117 5.38 -6.22 -2.74
CA VAL A 117 5.49 -7.30 -3.71
C VAL A 117 5.98 -6.70 -5.01
N VAL A 118 6.97 -7.34 -5.62
CA VAL A 118 7.41 -7.05 -6.98
C VAL A 118 7.52 -8.37 -7.74
N GLY A 119 7.08 -8.37 -9.00
CA GLY A 119 7.15 -9.57 -9.82
C GLY A 119 7.31 -9.26 -11.29
N LEU A 120 7.91 -10.22 -12.00
CA LEU A 120 8.13 -10.21 -13.43
C LEU A 120 7.52 -11.47 -14.02
N ASN A 121 6.57 -11.31 -14.92
CA ASN A 121 6.08 -12.40 -15.77
C ASN A 121 6.63 -12.24 -17.18
N HIS A 122 6.98 -13.35 -17.81
CA HIS A 122 7.42 -13.43 -19.18
C HIS A 122 6.57 -14.45 -19.93
N THR A 123 5.94 -14.02 -21.02
CA THR A 123 5.17 -14.90 -21.89
C THR A 123 5.85 -14.98 -23.24
N TYR A 124 6.25 -16.18 -23.63
CA TYR A 124 6.88 -16.45 -24.92
C TYR A 124 6.05 -17.45 -25.72
N GLN A 125 5.66 -17.08 -26.93
CA GLN A 125 4.89 -17.94 -27.83
C GLN A 125 5.84 -18.55 -28.86
N PHE A 126 5.96 -19.88 -28.87
CA PHE A 126 6.79 -20.60 -29.83
C PHE A 126 6.09 -20.71 -31.19
N ASN A 127 4.78 -20.98 -31.15
CA ASN A 127 3.90 -21.05 -32.31
C ASN A 127 2.43 -20.90 -31.86
N GLU A 128 1.48 -21.02 -32.78
CA GLU A 128 0.04 -20.87 -32.49
C GLU A 128 -0.50 -21.86 -31.44
N LYS A 129 0.19 -22.98 -31.22
CA LYS A 129 -0.25 -24.07 -30.33
C LYS A 129 0.59 -24.20 -29.05
N ALA A 130 1.72 -23.51 -28.95
CA ALA A 130 2.67 -23.67 -27.86
C ALA A 130 3.19 -22.32 -27.34
N TYR A 131 3.06 -22.12 -26.03
CA TYR A 131 3.60 -20.97 -25.33
C TYR A 131 4.13 -21.38 -23.94
N ILE A 132 5.03 -20.59 -23.40
CA ILE A 132 5.52 -20.69 -22.03
C ILE A 132 5.22 -19.39 -21.30
N VAL A 133 4.83 -19.53 -20.03
CA VAL A 133 4.72 -18.42 -19.09
C VAL A 133 5.69 -18.69 -17.94
N SER A 134 6.63 -17.79 -17.75
CA SER A 134 7.57 -17.81 -16.63
C SER A 134 7.22 -16.67 -15.67
N SER A 135 7.39 -16.89 -14.37
CA SER A 135 7.09 -15.90 -13.34
C SER A 135 8.15 -15.96 -12.24
N VAL A 136 8.60 -14.80 -11.80
CA VAL A 136 9.43 -14.63 -10.61
C VAL A 136 8.90 -13.46 -9.80
N SER A 137 8.86 -13.59 -8.47
CA SER A 137 8.41 -12.52 -7.58
C SER A 137 9.14 -12.57 -6.25
N ALA A 138 9.27 -11.39 -5.64
CA ALA A 138 9.72 -11.22 -4.27
C ALA A 138 8.61 -10.51 -3.48
N ALA A 139 8.48 -10.87 -2.20
CA ALA A 139 7.53 -10.26 -1.29
C ALA A 139 8.22 -9.92 0.03
N TYR A 140 7.72 -8.89 0.68
CA TYR A 140 8.12 -8.39 1.98
C TYR A 140 6.85 -8.04 2.75
N ASN A 141 6.83 -8.35 4.04
CA ASN A 141 5.81 -7.89 4.97
C ASN A 141 6.48 -7.52 6.28
N ASN A 142 5.91 -6.54 6.97
CA ASN A 142 6.21 -6.26 8.36
C ASN A 142 4.96 -5.89 9.15
N SER A 143 5.07 -6.09 10.45
CA SER A 143 4.13 -5.59 11.43
C SER A 143 4.89 -5.12 12.65
N GLY A 144 4.36 -4.09 13.30
CA GLY A 144 4.90 -3.55 14.53
C GLY A 144 3.77 -3.18 15.48
N TYR A 145 4.11 -3.18 16.75
CA TYR A 145 3.24 -2.71 17.81
C TYR A 145 4.04 -1.80 18.74
N HIS A 146 3.52 -0.62 18.99
CA HIS A 146 4.15 0.37 19.86
C HIS A 146 3.13 0.90 20.85
N GLU A 147 3.49 0.90 22.12
CA GLU A 147 2.63 1.27 23.25
C GLU A 147 3.31 2.35 24.08
N GLU A 148 2.57 3.41 24.38
CA GLU A 148 2.99 4.51 25.22
C GLU A 148 2.04 4.70 26.40
N ASP A 149 2.59 4.76 27.61
CA ASP A 149 1.84 5.00 28.84
C ASP A 149 1.97 6.44 29.30
N LEU A 150 0.88 7.01 29.83
CA LEU A 150 0.91 8.30 30.49
C LEU A 150 1.55 8.20 31.87
N ASN A 151 2.67 8.88 32.08
CA ASN A 151 3.26 9.02 33.40
C ASN A 151 2.41 9.98 34.26
N ALA A 152 1.85 9.48 35.37
CA ALA A 152 0.96 10.23 36.24
C ALA A 152 1.62 11.40 36.99
N GLU A 153 2.94 11.38 37.15
CA GLU A 153 3.68 12.44 37.86
C GLU A 153 4.11 13.57 36.91
N THR A 154 4.50 13.23 35.69
CA THR A 154 5.02 14.20 34.71
C THR A 154 3.98 14.63 33.67
N ASN A 155 2.84 13.93 33.56
CA ASN A 155 1.87 14.07 32.46
C ASN A 155 2.52 13.94 31.07
N GLN A 156 3.57 13.14 30.96
CA GLN A 156 4.25 12.84 29.70
C GLN A 156 4.09 11.37 29.33
N TYR A 157 3.90 11.11 28.04
CA TYR A 157 3.92 9.75 27.50
C TYR A 157 5.34 9.21 27.49
N HIS A 158 5.48 7.92 27.78
CA HIS A 158 6.74 7.20 27.68
C HIS A 158 6.51 5.83 27.04
N GLU A 159 7.49 5.34 26.29
CA GLU A 159 7.43 4.01 25.69
C GLU A 159 7.29 2.96 26.80
N ALA A 160 6.17 2.24 26.77
CA ALA A 160 5.88 1.11 27.65
C ALA A 160 6.31 -0.20 26.98
N TYR A 161 6.04 -0.32 25.68
CA TYR A 161 6.36 -1.51 24.89
C TYR A 161 6.58 -1.17 23.41
N ASN A 162 7.51 -1.87 22.78
CA ASN A 162 7.81 -1.71 21.36
C ASN A 162 8.28 -3.04 20.79
N ASP A 163 7.54 -3.54 19.80
CA ASP A 163 7.80 -4.83 19.20
C ASP A 163 7.76 -4.75 17.68
N ASP A 164 8.88 -5.15 17.08
CA ASP A 164 8.98 -5.44 15.65
C ASP A 164 8.63 -6.93 15.49
N LEU A 165 7.38 -7.23 15.14
CA LEU A 165 6.87 -8.60 14.96
C LEU A 165 7.55 -9.36 13.79
N ASN A 166 8.50 -8.71 13.11
CA ASN A 166 9.38 -9.28 12.10
C ASN A 166 10.69 -9.87 12.64
N LYS A 167 11.06 -9.59 13.89
CA LYS A 167 12.26 -10.17 14.50
C LYS A 167 11.97 -11.63 14.85
N ILE A 168 12.45 -12.53 13.98
CA ILE A 168 12.64 -13.92 14.36
C ILE A 168 13.77 -13.92 15.39
N TYR A 169 13.44 -14.08 16.67
CA TYR A 169 14.42 -14.35 17.71
C TYR A 169 15.00 -15.76 17.45
N LEU A 170 16.19 -15.81 16.84
CA LEU A 170 17.02 -17.02 16.67
C LEU A 170 18.09 -17.07 17.76
#